data_AF-A0A954WNT0-F1
#
_entry.id   AF-A0A954WNT0-F1
#
_cell.length_a   1.000
_cell.length_b   1.000
_cell.length_c   1.000
_cell.angle_alpha   90.00
_cell.angle_beta   90.00
_cell.angle_gamma   90.00
#
_symmetry.space_group_name_H-M   'P 1'
#
loop_
_entity.id
_entity.type
_entity.pdbx_description
1 polymer ?
#
loop_
_entity_poly.entity_id
_entity_poly.type
_entity_poly.pdbx_seq_one_letter_code
_entity_poly.pdbx_strand_id
1 'polypeptide(L)'
;MAESLYTRLGGFDAIAAVADNLLPRLMADEQLGRFWQHRGEDGIRREKQLLVDFLCQSAGGPMYYTGRNMELAHGGMAISEADWTRFIGHLTDTLAHFNLADQETKDVLDFVASTKSEIVEER
;
A
#
# COMPACT_ATOMS: atom_id res chain seq x y z
N MET A 1 -13.53 2.03 24.23
CA MET A 1 -13.45 2.04 22.76
C MET A 1 -12.40 1.02 22.36
N ALA A 2 -12.59 0.27 21.27
CA ALA A 2 -11.54 -0.63 20.79
C ALA A 2 -10.32 0.17 20.34
N GLU A 3 -9.14 -0.40 20.50
CA GLU A 3 -7.89 0.17 20.03
C GLU A 3 -7.89 0.25 18.49
N SER A 4 -7.35 1.33 17.91
CA SER A 4 -7.31 1.48 16.45
C SER A 4 -6.35 0.47 15.82
N LEU A 5 -6.56 0.15 14.54
CA LEU A 5 -5.62 -0.71 13.80
C LEU A 5 -4.21 -0.11 13.82
N TYR A 6 -4.08 1.21 13.74
CA TYR A 6 -2.81 1.93 13.80
C TYR A 6 -2.02 1.56 15.06
N THR A 7 -2.65 1.58 16.23
CA THR A 7 -1.95 1.23 17.47
C THR A 7 -1.63 -0.26 17.53
N ARG A 8 -2.55 -1.13 17.09
CA ARG A 8 -2.32 -2.59 17.02
C ARG A 8 -1.17 -2.97 16.09
N LEU A 9 -0.98 -2.21 15.00
CA LEU A 9 0.13 -2.38 14.06
C LEU A 9 1.48 -1.89 14.60
N GLY A 10 1.51 -1.19 15.74
CA GLY A 10 2.74 -0.60 16.30
C GLY A 10 3.00 0.85 15.85
N GLY A 11 2.01 1.52 15.27
CA GLY A 11 2.07 2.92 14.89
C GLY A 11 2.95 3.21 13.66
N PHE A 12 3.36 4.48 13.55
CA PHE A 12 4.04 5.01 12.37
C PHE A 12 5.28 4.22 11.97
N ASP A 13 6.18 3.93 12.90
CA ASP A 13 7.46 3.29 12.59
C ASP A 13 7.27 1.88 12.00
N ALA A 14 6.29 1.13 12.51
CA ALA A 14 5.96 -0.19 11.98
C ALA A 14 5.33 -0.11 10.59
N ILE A 15 4.42 0.84 10.36
CA ILE A 15 3.80 1.07 9.05
C ILE A 15 4.85 1.56 8.04
N ALA A 16 5.77 2.43 8.45
CA ALA A 16 6.88 2.89 7.63
C ALA A 16 7.80 1.73 7.23
N ALA A 17 8.11 0.82 8.16
CA ALA A 17 8.89 -0.38 7.87
C ALA A 17 8.19 -1.30 6.86
N VAL A 18 6.87 -1.45 6.95
CA VAL A 18 6.06 -2.19 5.95
C VAL A 18 6.19 -1.55 4.58
N ALA A 19 6.06 -0.22 4.46
CA ALA A 19 6.21 0.49 3.19
C ALA A 19 7.64 0.39 2.63
N ASP A 20 8.65 0.48 3.49
CA ASP A 20 10.07 0.31 3.14
C ASP A 20 10.39 -1.09 2.61
N ASN A 21 9.67 -2.12 3.07
CA ASN A 21 9.81 -3.49 2.58
C ASN A 21 9.00 -3.74 1.31
N LEU A 22 7.76 -3.22 1.25
CA LEU A 22 6.82 -3.46 0.16
C LEU A 22 7.26 -2.81 -1.15
N LEU A 23 7.57 -1.50 -1.13
CA LEU A 23 7.81 -0.75 -2.36
C LEU A 23 8.97 -1.32 -3.20
N PRO A 24 10.13 -1.68 -2.62
CA PRO A 24 11.19 -2.34 -3.39
C PRO A 24 10.78 -3.69 -3.97
N ARG A 25 9.94 -4.48 -3.29
CA ARG A 25 9.42 -5.75 -3.83
C ARG A 25 8.56 -5.52 -5.07
N LEU A 26 7.68 -4.53 -5.03
CA LEU A 26 6.83 -4.16 -6.16
C LEU A 26 7.67 -3.66 -7.34
N MET A 27 8.68 -2.84 -7.07
CA MET A 27 9.58 -2.31 -8.10
C MET A 27 10.46 -3.39 -8.74
N ALA A 28 10.86 -4.41 -7.99
CA ALA A 28 11.69 -5.51 -8.47
C ALA A 28 10.89 -6.63 -9.17
N ASP A 29 9.56 -6.60 -9.10
CA ASP A 29 8.70 -7.58 -9.73
C ASP A 29 8.69 -7.41 -11.26
N GLU A 30 8.83 -8.52 -12.00
CA GLU A 30 8.91 -8.50 -13.48
C GLU A 30 7.67 -7.88 -14.14
N GLN A 31 6.49 -8.04 -13.53
CA GLN A 31 5.25 -7.49 -14.04
C GLN A 31 5.06 -6.05 -13.54
N LEU A 32 5.12 -5.83 -12.21
CA LEU A 32 4.79 -4.53 -11.61
C LEU A 32 5.87 -3.47 -11.81
N GLY A 33 7.14 -3.85 -11.90
CA GLY A 33 8.28 -2.93 -12.02
C GLY A 33 8.15 -1.92 -13.17
N ARG A 34 7.36 -2.24 -14.20
CA ARG A 34 7.05 -1.34 -15.31
C ARG A 34 6.46 0.01 -14.89
N PHE A 35 5.73 0.08 -13.77
CA PHE A 35 5.13 1.34 -13.29
C PHE A 35 6.18 2.36 -12.77
N TRP A 36 7.41 1.92 -12.51
CA TRP A 36 8.48 2.75 -11.97
C TRP A 36 9.66 2.99 -12.94
N GLN A 37 9.68 2.39 -14.14
CA GLN A 37 10.82 2.43 -15.08
C GLN A 37 11.28 3.85 -15.48
N HIS A 38 10.39 4.84 -15.43
CA HIS A 38 10.67 6.23 -15.83
C HIS A 38 10.44 7.23 -14.70
N ARG A 39 10.40 6.76 -13.45
CA ARG A 39 10.21 7.61 -12.27
C ARG A 39 11.56 8.02 -11.71
N GLY A 40 11.73 9.32 -11.44
CA GLY A 40 12.89 9.83 -10.71
C GLY A 40 12.82 9.46 -9.23
N GLU A 41 13.99 9.37 -8.58
CA GLU A 41 14.12 8.97 -7.17
C GLU A 41 13.29 9.84 -6.22
N ASP A 42 13.21 11.15 -6.48
CA ASP A 42 12.43 12.06 -5.66
C ASP A 42 10.93 11.74 -5.68
N GLY A 43 10.42 11.43 -6.87
CA GLY A 43 9.04 11.00 -7.05
C GLY A 43 8.74 9.68 -6.35
N ILE A 44 9.71 8.76 -6.30
CA ILE A 44 9.59 7.47 -5.60
C ILE A 44 9.62 7.67 -4.08
N ARG A 45 10.51 8.53 -3.56
CA ARG A 45 10.54 8.88 -2.13
C ARG A 45 9.23 9.52 -1.68
N ARG A 46 8.68 10.43 -2.49
CA ARG A 46 7.40 11.06 -2.21
C ARG A 46 6.26 10.05 -2.23
N GLU A 47 6.22 9.15 -3.21
CA GLU A 47 5.21 8.08 -3.28
C GLU A 47 5.24 7.20 -2.03
N LYS A 48 6.45 6.79 -1.60
CA LYS A 48 6.61 6.02 -0.36
C LYS A 48 6.04 6.75 0.85
N GLN A 49 6.32 8.04 1.01
CA GLN A 49 5.76 8.82 2.12
C GLN A 49 4.23 8.90 2.04
N LEU A 50 3.67 9.12 0.84
CA LEU A 50 2.22 9.14 0.64
C LEU A 50 1.57 7.79 0.97
N LEU A 51 2.24 6.67 0.66
CA LEU A 51 1.79 5.34 1.04
C LEU A 51 1.76 5.19 2.58
N VAL A 52 2.82 5.62 3.28
CA VAL A 52 2.85 5.59 4.75
C VAL A 52 1.74 6.43 5.35
N ASP A 53 1.57 7.66 4.88
CA ASP A 53 0.52 8.58 5.37
C ASP A 53 -0.88 8.00 5.15
N PHE A 54 -1.11 7.41 3.98
CA PHE A 54 -2.38 6.76 3.62
C PHE A 54 -2.69 5.56 4.52
N LEU A 55 -1.71 4.68 4.73
CA LEU A 55 -1.83 3.52 5.62
C LEU A 55 -2.08 3.97 7.07
N CYS A 56 -1.33 4.96 7.56
CA CYS A 56 -1.49 5.49 8.91
C CYS A 56 -2.87 6.09 9.13
N GLN A 57 -3.34 6.95 8.22
CA GLN A 57 -4.67 7.56 8.31
C GLN A 57 -5.76 6.47 8.30
N SER A 58 -5.67 5.54 7.35
CA SER A 58 -6.70 4.52 7.16
C SER A 58 -6.76 3.48 8.27
N ALA A 59 -5.64 3.23 8.94
CA ALA A 59 -5.59 2.41 10.15
C ALA A 59 -6.16 3.15 11.39
N GLY A 60 -6.61 4.40 11.25
CA GLY A 60 -7.14 5.22 12.34
C GLY A 60 -6.06 5.92 13.16
N GLY A 61 -4.88 6.15 12.57
CA GLY A 61 -3.80 6.92 13.15
C GLY A 61 -3.99 8.44 12.99
N PRO A 62 -3.24 9.26 13.73
CA PRO A 62 -3.37 10.73 13.71
C PRO A 62 -2.88 11.44 12.43
N MET A 63 -2.52 10.70 11.38
CA MET A 63 -1.91 11.26 10.17
C MET A 63 -3.01 11.73 9.24
N TYR A 64 -2.75 12.84 8.56
CA TYR A 64 -3.62 13.35 7.52
C TYR A 64 -2.99 13.09 6.15
N TYR A 65 -3.66 12.26 5.35
CA TYR A 65 -3.29 11.95 3.98
C TYR A 65 -3.56 13.15 3.09
N THR A 66 -2.50 13.68 2.49
CA THR A 66 -2.54 14.87 1.61
C THR A 66 -2.39 14.52 0.13
N GLY A 67 -2.34 13.23 -0.20
CA GLY A 67 -2.27 12.76 -1.57
C GLY A 67 -3.62 12.85 -2.29
N ARG A 68 -3.60 12.49 -3.58
CA ARG A 68 -4.81 12.38 -4.38
C ARG A 68 -5.62 11.16 -3.92
N ASN A 69 -6.93 11.16 -4.16
CA ASN A 69 -7.71 9.94 -4.00
C ASN A 69 -7.19 8.82 -4.93
N MET A 70 -7.61 7.58 -4.70
CA MET A 70 -7.03 6.45 -5.42
C MET A 70 -7.35 6.50 -6.91
N GLU A 71 -8.55 6.97 -7.30
CA GLU A 71 -8.93 7.17 -8.70
C GLU A 71 -8.00 8.14 -9.44
N LEU A 72 -7.76 9.33 -8.89
CA LEU A 72 -6.88 10.33 -9.52
C LEU A 72 -5.38 10.00 -9.40
N ALA A 73 -5.00 9.17 -8.42
CA ALA A 73 -3.63 8.72 -8.25
C ALA A 73 -3.26 7.65 -9.29
N HIS A 74 -4.20 6.75 -9.62
CA HIS A 74 -3.95 5.58 -10.45
C HIS A 74 -4.57 5.63 -11.85
N GLY A 75 -5.47 6.60 -12.11
CA GLY A 75 -6.16 6.73 -13.38
C GLY A 75 -5.21 6.90 -14.56
N GLY A 76 -5.43 6.11 -15.62
CA GLY A 76 -4.63 6.13 -16.83
C GLY A 76 -3.36 5.29 -16.75
N MET A 77 -3.12 4.59 -15.64
CA MET A 77 -2.03 3.63 -15.50
C MET A 77 -2.36 2.26 -16.13
N ALA A 78 -3.62 2.02 -16.49
CA ALA A 78 -4.08 0.73 -17.03
C ALA A 78 -3.69 -0.46 -16.13
N ILE A 79 -3.92 -0.30 -14.82
CA ILE A 79 -3.68 -1.35 -13.83
C ILE A 79 -4.74 -2.43 -14.01
N SER A 80 -4.30 -3.64 -14.35
CA SER A 80 -5.18 -4.78 -14.59
C SER A 80 -5.49 -5.57 -13.32
N GLU A 81 -6.47 -6.45 -13.40
CA GLU A 81 -6.74 -7.47 -12.38
C GLU A 81 -5.50 -8.32 -12.05
N ALA A 82 -4.70 -8.67 -13.06
CA ALA A 82 -3.48 -9.43 -12.87
C ALA A 82 -2.43 -8.64 -12.07
N ASP A 83 -2.32 -7.33 -12.30
CA ASP A 83 -1.43 -6.46 -11.51
C ASP A 83 -1.89 -6.36 -10.07
N TRP A 84 -3.20 -6.20 -9.88
CA TRP A 84 -3.81 -6.14 -8.56
C TRP A 84 -3.56 -7.42 -7.77
N THR A 85 -3.81 -8.60 -8.35
CA THR A 85 -3.53 -9.89 -7.71
C THR A 85 -2.06 -10.02 -7.34
N ARG A 86 -1.14 -9.58 -8.22
CA ARG A 86 0.30 -9.62 -7.95
C ARG A 86 0.69 -8.68 -6.80
N PHE A 87 0.12 -7.48 -6.76
CA PHE A 87 0.30 -6.53 -5.67
C PHE A 87 -0.18 -7.08 -4.33
N ILE A 88 -1.38 -7.69 -4.28
CA ILE A 88 -1.91 -8.31 -3.05
C ILE A 88 -1.00 -9.46 -2.58
N GLY A 89 -0.42 -10.22 -3.50
CA GLY A 89 0.59 -11.24 -3.17
C GLY A 89 1.80 -10.64 -2.44
N HIS A 90 2.42 -9.60 -3.02
CA HIS A 90 3.55 -8.91 -2.40
C HIS A 90 3.21 -8.24 -1.06
N LEU A 91 2.01 -7.68 -0.94
CA LEU A 91 1.51 -7.16 0.33
C LEU A 91 1.42 -8.28 1.37
N THR A 92 0.81 -9.41 1.01
CA THR A 92 0.67 -10.57 1.91
C THR A 92 2.04 -11.08 2.37
N ASP A 93 2.99 -11.24 1.45
CA ASP A 93 4.36 -11.65 1.76
C ASP A 93 5.09 -10.64 2.66
N THR A 94 4.81 -9.35 2.48
CA THR A 94 5.38 -8.29 3.32
C THR A 94 4.81 -8.36 4.74
N LEU A 95 3.50 -8.51 4.91
CA LEU A 95 2.87 -8.63 6.23
C LEU A 95 3.36 -9.91 6.95
N ALA A 96 3.51 -11.01 6.21
CA ALA A 96 4.10 -12.25 6.71
C ALA A 96 5.57 -12.07 7.14
N HIS A 97 6.37 -11.31 6.39
CA HIS A 97 7.76 -11.02 6.75
C HIS A 97 7.90 -10.34 8.12
N PHE A 98 6.93 -9.48 8.48
CA PHE A 98 6.89 -8.81 9.78
C PHE A 98 6.18 -9.62 10.88
N ASN A 99 5.73 -10.85 10.59
CA ASN A 99 5.00 -11.71 11.52
C ASN A 99 3.78 -11.03 12.16
N LEU A 100 3.03 -10.25 11.37
CA LEU A 100 1.77 -9.67 11.86
C LEU A 100 0.80 -10.80 12.22
N ALA A 101 0.04 -10.59 13.30
CA ALA A 101 -1.02 -11.51 13.65
C ALA A 101 -2.12 -11.54 12.58
N ASP A 102 -2.87 -12.65 12.53
CA ASP A 102 -3.85 -12.91 11.48
C ASP A 102 -4.94 -11.83 11.40
N GLN A 103 -5.33 -11.28 12.55
CA GLN A 103 -6.35 -10.22 12.62
C GLN A 103 -5.85 -8.93 11.97
N GLU A 104 -4.66 -8.46 12.33
CA GLU A 104 -4.05 -7.26 11.76
C GLU A 104 -3.77 -7.44 10.27
N THR A 105 -3.29 -8.63 9.87
CA THR A 105 -3.08 -8.98 8.47
C THR A 105 -4.38 -8.89 7.68
N LYS A 106 -5.46 -9.49 8.20
CA LYS A 106 -6.78 -9.42 7.59
C LYS A 106 -7.29 -7.99 7.49
N ASP A 107 -7.19 -7.22 8.56
CA ASP A 107 -7.70 -5.84 8.60
C ASP A 107 -6.98 -4.95 7.58
N VAL A 108 -5.65 -5.11 7.43
CA VAL A 108 -4.86 -4.41 6.40
C VAL A 108 -5.28 -4.83 5.00
N LEU A 109 -5.42 -6.13 4.74
CA LEU A 109 -5.81 -6.65 3.43
C LEU A 109 -7.23 -6.21 3.04
N ASP A 110 -8.19 -6.26 3.97
CA ASP A 110 -9.57 -5.82 3.75
C ASP A 110 -9.62 -4.32 3.43
N PHE A 111 -8.85 -3.50 4.16
CA PHE A 111 -8.73 -2.07 3.86
C PHE A 111 -8.15 -1.84 2.46
N VAL A 112 -7.03 -2.48 2.11
CA VAL A 112 -6.42 -2.32 0.79
C VAL A 112 -7.37 -2.81 -0.31
N ALA A 113 -8.06 -3.93 -0.09
CA ALA A 113 -9.08 -4.45 -1.00
C ALA A 113 -10.22 -3.46 -1.26
N SER A 114 -10.59 -2.63 -0.27
CA SER A 114 -11.64 -1.62 -0.45
C SER A 114 -11.30 -0.54 -1.49
N THR A 115 -10.02 -0.35 -1.81
CA THR A 115 -9.56 0.63 -2.81
C THR A 115 -9.58 0.09 -4.24
N LYS A 116 -9.78 -1.22 -4.42
CA LYS A 116 -9.64 -1.90 -5.71
C LYS A 116 -10.47 -1.27 -6.83
N SER A 117 -11.74 -0.95 -6.54
CA SER A 117 -12.66 -0.40 -7.55
C SER A 117 -12.27 1.00 -8.05
N GLU A 118 -11.41 1.70 -7.31
CA GLU A 118 -10.88 3.02 -7.71
C GLU A 118 -9.56 2.90 -8.49
N ILE A 119 -8.90 1.74 -8.46
CA ILE A 119 -7.54 1.55 -8.97
C ILE A 119 -7.52 0.65 -10.22
N VAL A 120 -8.28 -0.44 -10.21
CA VAL A 120 -8.26 -1.43 -11.29
C VAL A 120 -9.11 -0.95 -12.46
N GLU A 121 -8.53 -0.94 -13.65
CA GLU A 121 -9.23 -0.64 -14.88
C GLU A 121 -9.65 -1.95 -15.56
N GLU A 122 -10.94 -2.30 -15.53
CA GLU A 122 -11.49 -3.39 -16.33
C GLU A 122 -11.44 -2.99 -17.82
N ARG A 123 -10.60 -3.63 -18.62
CA ARG A 123 -10.53 -3.45 -20.08
C ARG A 123 -10.48 -4.78 -20.79
#